data_AF-A0A937BBM6-F1
#
_entry.id   AF-A0A937BBM6-F1
#
_cell.length_a   1.000
_cell.length_b   1.000
_cell.length_c   1.000
_cell.angle_alpha   90.00
_cell.angle_beta   90.00
_cell.angle_gamma   90.00
#
_symmetry.space_group_name_H-M   'P 1'
#
loop_
_entity.id
_entity.type
_entity.pdbx_description
1 polymer ?
#
loop_
_entity_poly.entity_id
_entity_poly.type
_entity_poly.pdbx_seq_one_letter_code
_entity_poly.pdbx_strand_id
1 'polypeptide(L)' 'MEDNKQSPDLLIRSLVDGDMNVLDQIYDTYRDDFLRWANQNFRQPSVSLLDAWHDTMIMFYEQVRDRLLP' A
#
# COMPACT_ATOMS: atom_id res chain seq x y z
N MET A 1 -0.42 13.61 21.49
CA MET A 1 -0.30 12.28 20.85
C MET A 1 0.69 12.49 19.73
N GLU A 2 1.94 12.06 19.93
CA GLU A 2 2.96 12.15 18.90
C GLU A 2 2.58 11.16 17.79
N ASP A 3 2.29 11.71 16.61
CA ASP A 3 2.17 10.98 15.35
C ASP A 3 3.50 10.23 15.14
N ASN A 4 3.55 8.96 15.57
CA ASN A 4 4.70 8.09 15.40
C ASN A 4 4.76 7.67 13.93
N LYS A 5 4.98 8.64 13.03
CA LYS A 5 5.23 8.40 11.62
C LYS A 5 6.61 7.79 11.52
N GLN A 6 6.68 6.46 11.50
CA GLN A 6 7.89 5.76 11.10
C GLN A 6 8.39 6.40 9.79
N SER A 7 9.68 6.74 9.76
CA SER A 7 10.28 7.34 8.57
C SER A 7 10.02 6.42 7.36
N PRO A 8 9.67 6.97 6.18
CA PRO A 8 9.37 6.18 4.99
C PRO A 8 10.46 5.16 4.65
N ASP A 9 11.72 5.50 4.89
CA ASP A 9 12.87 4.61 4.70
C ASP A 9 12.86 3.38 5.62
N LEU A 10 12.32 3.50 6.84
CA LEU A 10 12.18 2.37 7.76
C LEU A 10 11.08 1.42 7.30
N LEU A 11 9.96 1.95 6.80
CA LEU A 11 8.88 1.13 6.25
C LEU A 11 9.35 0.36 5.02
N ILE A 12 10.08 1.02 4.12
CA ILE A 12 10.66 0.37 2.94
C ILE A 12 11.64 -0.74 3.35
N ARG A 13 12.52 -0.50 4.33
CA ARG A 13 13.44 -1.53 4.83
C ARG A 13 12.70 -2.71 5.45
N SER A 14 11.68 -2.47 6.27
CA SER A 14 10.87 -3.55 6.85
C SER A 14 10.18 -4.39 5.78
N LEU A 15 9.66 -3.76 4.72
CA LEU A 15 9.05 -4.47 3.58
C LEU A 15 10.08 -5.33 2.83
N VAL A 16 11.30 -4.85 2.67
CA VAL A 16 12.41 -5.60 2.03
C VAL A 16 12.82 -6.81 2.87
N ASP A 17 12.86 -6.65 4.19
CA ASP A 17 13.17 -7.71 5.14
C ASP A 17 12.04 -8.77 5.23
N GLY A 18 10.95 -8.61 4.47
CA GLY A 18 9.82 -9.53 4.40
C GLY A 18 8.81 -9.35 5.53
N ASP A 19 8.82 -8.21 6.23
CA ASP A 19 7.83 -7.91 7.26
C ASP A 19 6.47 -7.53 6.64
N MET A 20 5.65 -8.55 6.43
CA MET A 20 4.30 -8.41 5.88
C MET A 20 3.36 -7.60 6.78
N ASN A 21 3.64 -7.47 8.08
CA ASN A 21 2.79 -6.68 8.97
C ASN A 21 2.81 -5.19 8.58
N VAL A 22 3.94 -4.70 8.06
CA VAL A 22 4.04 -3.33 7.55
C VAL A 22 3.23 -3.16 6.27
N LEU A 23 3.21 -4.18 5.41
CA LEU A 23 2.38 -4.17 4.21
C LEU A 23 0.89 -4.13 4.56
N ASP A 24 0.47 -4.96 5.53
CA ASP A 24 -0.91 -4.98 6.02
C ASP A 24 -1.31 -3.64 6.65
N GLN A 25 -0.42 -3.03 7.42
CA GLN A 25 -0.67 -1.69 7.99
C GLN A 25 -0.84 -0.63 6.90
N ILE A 26 0.01 -0.62 5.86
CA ILE A 26 -0.13 0.30 4.73
C ILE A 26 -1.44 0.01 4.00
N TYR A 27 -1.73 -1.27 3.76
CA TYR A 27 -2.95 -1.71 3.11
C TYR A 27 -4.19 -1.15 3.83
N ASP A 28 -4.33 -1.40 5.13
CA ASP A 28 -5.51 -0.98 5.89
C ASP A 28 -5.58 0.53 6.10
N THR A 29 -4.43 1.20 6.29
CA THR A 29 -4.39 2.65 6.55
C THR A 29 -4.85 3.46 5.33
N TYR A 30 -4.44 3.07 4.12
CA TYR A 30 -4.66 3.88 2.92
C TYR A 30 -5.82 3.39 2.04
N ARG A 31 -6.37 2.20 2.29
CA ARG A 31 -7.45 1.62 1.49
C ARG A 31 -8.66 2.53 1.37
N ASP A 32 -9.19 3.02 2.49
CA ASP A 32 -10.43 3.80 2.48
C ASP A 32 -10.25 5.15 1.79
N ASP A 33 -9.08 5.77 1.95
CA ASP A 33 -8.73 7.02 1.29
C ASP A 33 -8.56 6.82 -0.23
N PHE A 34 -7.90 5.74 -0.65
CA PHE A 34 -7.81 5.35 -2.06
C PHE A 34 -9.19 5.10 -2.66
N LEU A 35 -10.04 4.31 -2.00
CA LEU A 35 -11.39 4.01 -2.48
C LEU A 35 -12.26 5.26 -2.53
N ARG A 36 -12.18 6.15 -1.54
CA ARG A 36 -12.90 7.43 -1.54
C ARG A 36 -12.48 8.29 -2.72
N TRP A 37 -11.18 8.44 -2.96
CA TRP A 37 -10.66 9.16 -4.11
C TRP A 37 -11.07 8.49 -5.44
N ALA A 38 -10.93 7.18 -5.56
CA ALA A 38 -11.22 6.45 -6.78
C ALA A 38 -12.71 6.51 -7.16
N ASN A 39 -13.61 6.39 -6.18
CA ASN A 39 -15.05 6.55 -6.41
C ASN A 39 -15.43 7.97 -6.89
N GLN A 40 -14.68 8.99 -6.50
CA GLN A 40 -14.91 10.38 -6.94
C GLN A 40 -14.39 10.62 -8.37
N ASN A 41 -13.33 9.93 -8.77
CA ASN A 41 -12.62 10.19 -10.03
C ASN A 41 -12.98 9.22 -11.16
N PHE A 42 -13.44 8.01 -10.82
CA PHE A 42 -13.72 6.96 -11.80
C PHE A 42 -15.14 6.43 -11.64
N ARG A 43 -15.82 6.21 -12.78
CA ARG A 43 -17.15 5.57 -12.83
C ARG A 43 -17.00 4.06 -13.00
N GLN A 44 -16.46 3.40 -11.97
CA GLN A 44 -16.29 1.95 -11.93
C GLN A 44 -17.07 1.35 -10.76
N PRO A 45 -17.49 0.07 -10.84
CA PRO A 45 -18.05 -0.64 -9.70
C PRO A 45 -17.07 -0.67 -8.53
N SER A 46 -17.56 -0.59 -7.29
CA SER A 46 -16.72 -0.62 -6.09
C SER A 46 -15.86 -1.89 -5.99
N VAL A 47 -16.33 -3.02 -6.54
CA VAL A 47 -15.55 -4.26 -6.64
C VAL A 47 -14.30 -4.06 -7.50
N SER A 48 -14.46 -3.47 -8.69
CA SER A 48 -13.32 -3.21 -9.59
C SER A 48 -12.33 -2.21 -9.02
N LEU A 49 -12.79 -1.22 -8.25
CA LEU A 49 -11.91 -0.30 -7.54
C LEU A 49 -11.14 -0.97 -6.40
N LEU A 50 -11.78 -1.92 -5.72
CA LEU A 50 -11.12 -2.73 -4.69
C LEU A 50 -10.09 -3.69 -5.31
N ASP A 51 -10.40 -4.30 -6.45
CA ASP A 51 -9.44 -5.14 -7.18
C ASP A 51 -8.23 -4.32 -7.63
N ALA A 52 -8.44 -3.11 -8.15
CA ALA A 52 -7.35 -2.20 -8.50
C ALA A 52 -6.48 -1.82 -7.29
N TRP A 53 -7.07 -1.71 -6.09
CA TRP A 53 -6.32 -1.50 -4.85
C TRP A 53 -5.44 -2.71 -4.51
N HIS A 54 -6.00 -3.93 -4.58
CA HIS A 54 -5.24 -5.16 -4.36
C HIS A 54 -4.05 -5.26 -5.33
N ASP A 55 -4.29 -5.05 -6.63
CA ASP A 55 -3.25 -5.12 -7.66
C ASP A 55 -2.15 -4.08 -7.42
N THR A 56 -2.53 -2.87 -7.01
CA THR A 56 -1.57 -1.80 -6.69
C THR A 56 -0.68 -2.19 -5.51
N MET A 57 -1.25 -2.79 -4.47
CA MET A 57 -0.51 -3.20 -3.28
C MET A 57 0.42 -4.38 -3.54
N ILE A 58 0.01 -5.34 -4.38
CA ILE A 58 0.87 -6.43 -4.86
C ILE A 58 2.04 -5.85 -5.65
N MET A 59 1.77 -5.02 -6.65
CA MET A 59 2.79 -4.40 -7.49
C MET A 59 3.76 -3.54 -6.67
N PHE A 60 3.26 -2.81 -5.68
CA PHE A 60 4.07 -2.02 -4.76
C PHE A 60 5.04 -2.91 -3.97
N TYR A 61 4.55 -4.00 -3.38
CA TYR A 61 5.39 -4.94 -2.64
C TYR A 61 6.45 -5.60 -3.54
N GLU A 62 6.05 -6.06 -4.73
CA GLU A 62 6.98 -6.65 -5.71
C GLU A 62 8.08 -5.66 -6.09
N GLN A 63 7.73 -4.40 -6.39
CA GLN A 63 8.72 -3.38 -6.73
C GLN A 63 9.65 -3.03 -5.56
N VAL A 64 9.14 -2.99 -4.33
CA VAL A 64 9.95 -2.70 -3.14
C VAL A 64 10.95 -3.83 -2.88
N ARG A 65 10.50 -5.08 -3.00
CA ARG A 65 11.36 -6.27 -2.87
C ARG A 65 12.38 -6.35 -4.00
N ASP A 66 11.94 -6.16 -5.24
CA ASP A 66 12.78 -6.37 -6.42
C ASP A 66 13.74 -5.20 -6.68
N ARG A 67 13.44 -3.97 -6.23
CA ARG A 67 14.40 -2.84 -6.26
C ARG A 67 15.69 -3.09 -5.46
N LEU A 68 15.70 -4.11 -4.60
CA LEU A 68 16.85 -4.51 -3.79
C LEU A 68 17.43 -5.87 -4.17
N LEU A 69 16.95 -6.50 -5.24
CA LEU A 69 17.65 -7.61 -5.89
C LEU A 69 18.73 -7.02 -6.82
N PRO A 70 20.03 -7.15 -6.49
CA PRO A 70 21.12 -6.72 -7.36
C PRO A 70 21.21 -7.53 -8.66
#